data_AF-A0A964KDU4-F1
#
_entry.id   AF-A0A964KDU4-F1
#
_cell.length_a   1.000
_cell.length_b   1.000
_cell.length_c   1.000
_cell.angle_alpha   90.00
_cell.angle_beta   90.00
_cell.angle_gamma   90.00
#
_symmetry.space_group_name_H-M   'P 1'
#
loop_
_entity.id
_entity.type
_entity.pdbx_description
1 polymer ?
#
loop_
_entity_poly.entity_id
_entity_poly.type
_entity_poly.pdbx_seq_one_letter_code
_entity_poly.pdbx_strand_id
1 'polypeptide(L)'
;MGCTLAWWGKHLGTFWSCYRVPTHLPPGVSQPLAVIFDFDDTLANSFPTRVAALQRCLSDQLERPISSVEATRTINSAPYIDDQLLWMLGDDPAIPSLVQAYRHHYYHPERAPLEAFEGIRDALSALERQRVSLALVTSRYRTGAAGNPQWSVVHELERMGLSEWFAAIVGFEDTAGHKPSPEPFLLGCQLLGVPPARVLAVGTPPSTLWEHGKREL
;
A
#
# COMPACT_ATOMS: atom_id res chain seq x y z
N MET A 1 -1.03 -2.45 -28.88
CA MET A 1 -0.20 -3.39 -28.11
C MET A 1 1.01 -2.63 -27.62
N GLY A 2 1.20 -2.52 -26.30
CA GLY A 2 2.21 -1.66 -25.68
C GLY A 2 1.58 -0.80 -24.59
N CYS A 3 1.33 -1.40 -23.42
CA CYS A 3 1.06 -0.62 -22.22
C CYS A 3 2.39 0.02 -21.78
N THR A 4 2.54 1.32 -21.96
CA THR A 4 3.58 2.06 -21.23
C THR A 4 3.04 2.26 -19.81
N LEU A 5 3.21 1.28 -18.92
CA LEU A 5 3.28 1.59 -17.50
C LEU A 5 4.57 2.37 -17.31
N ALA A 6 4.47 3.69 -17.48
CA ALA A 6 5.53 4.57 -17.04
C ALA A 6 5.51 4.51 -15.50
N TRP A 7 6.39 3.70 -14.94
CA TRP A 7 6.94 4.02 -13.63
C TRP A 7 7.67 5.35 -13.85
N TRP A 8 7.06 6.47 -13.42
CA TRP A 8 7.62 7.82 -13.57
C TRP A 8 8.82 8.01 -12.63
N GLY A 9 9.86 7.20 -12.83
CA GLY A 9 11.03 7.15 -11.95
C GLY A 9 12.39 7.14 -12.65
N LYS A 10 12.49 7.13 -13.99
CA LYS A 10 13.84 7.10 -14.64
C LYS A 10 14.14 7.98 -15.86
N HIS A 11 13.22 8.75 -16.44
CA HIS A 11 13.57 9.52 -17.66
C HIS A 11 13.37 11.04 -17.68
N LEU A 12 12.93 11.65 -16.59
CA LEU A 12 13.02 13.11 -16.44
C LEU A 12 13.38 13.39 -14.97
N GLY A 13 14.45 14.13 -14.75
CA GLY A 13 15.02 14.40 -13.42
C GLY A 13 14.08 15.15 -12.49
N THR A 14 13.12 14.44 -11.89
CA THR A 14 12.30 14.94 -10.79
C THR A 14 11.84 13.76 -9.95
N PHE A 15 12.59 13.47 -8.89
CA PHE A 15 12.12 12.65 -7.78
C PHE A 15 10.99 13.41 -7.10
N TRP A 16 9.74 13.00 -7.31
CA TRP A 16 8.63 13.51 -6.52
C TRP A 16 8.57 12.72 -5.21
N SER A 17 9.21 13.26 -4.17
CA SER A 17 8.97 12.82 -2.79
C SER A 17 7.49 13.03 -2.48
N CYS A 18 6.81 11.94 -2.16
CA CYS A 18 5.37 11.83 -2.02
C CYS A 18 4.86 12.60 -0.79
N TYR A 19 4.49 13.88 -0.92
CA TYR A 19 3.60 14.57 0.04
C TYR A 19 2.71 15.67 -0.58
N ARG A 20 2.72 15.85 -1.90
CA ARG A 20 1.78 16.76 -2.58
C ARG A 20 1.23 16.08 -3.82
N VAL A 21 -0.08 15.85 -3.84
CA VAL A 21 -0.79 15.67 -5.11
C VAL A 21 -0.47 16.90 -5.96
N PRO A 22 0.02 16.73 -7.20
CA PRO A 22 0.43 17.84 -8.02
C PRO A 22 -0.72 18.84 -8.17
N THR A 23 -0.54 20.08 -7.72
CA THR A 23 -1.50 21.15 -8.02
C THR A 23 -1.43 21.55 -9.49
N HIS A 24 -0.35 21.18 -10.18
CA HIS A 24 -0.13 21.39 -11.61
C HIS A 24 0.52 20.16 -12.23
N LEU A 25 0.06 19.79 -13.43
CA LEU A 25 0.61 18.68 -14.19
C LEU A 25 1.90 19.09 -14.91
N PRO A 26 2.77 18.12 -15.24
CA PRO A 26 3.90 18.37 -16.13
C PRO A 26 3.44 18.99 -17.46
N PRO A 27 4.25 19.88 -18.07
CA PRO A 27 3.95 20.45 -19.38
C PRO A 27 3.68 19.35 -20.42
N GLY A 28 2.57 19.47 -21.17
CA GLY A 28 2.18 18.51 -22.22
C GLY A 28 1.27 17.36 -21.75
N VAL A 29 1.01 17.22 -20.44
CA VAL A 29 0.03 16.25 -19.91
C VAL A 29 -1.33 16.95 -19.77
N SER A 30 -2.31 16.54 -20.58
CA SER A 30 -3.72 16.92 -20.36
C SER A 30 -4.19 16.42 -18.99
N GLN A 31 -5.13 17.11 -18.34
CA GLN A 31 -5.62 16.68 -17.03
C GLN A 31 -5.99 15.18 -16.99
N PRO A 32 -5.46 14.41 -16.01
CA PRO A 32 -5.80 13.01 -15.88
C PRO A 32 -7.30 12.92 -15.58
N LEU A 33 -7.96 11.95 -16.18
CA LEU A 33 -9.37 11.70 -15.88
C LEU A 33 -9.51 10.90 -14.59
N ALA A 34 -8.44 10.21 -14.18
CA ALA A 34 -8.42 9.48 -12.93
C ALA A 34 -7.03 9.41 -12.28
N VAL A 35 -7.04 9.15 -10.98
CA VAL A 35 -5.85 8.84 -10.18
C VAL A 35 -6.05 7.52 -9.45
N ILE A 36 -5.07 6.63 -9.55
CA ILE A 36 -4.97 5.41 -8.75
C ILE A 36 -3.99 5.68 -7.61
N PHE A 37 -4.42 5.48 -6.37
CA PHE A 37 -3.57 5.55 -5.19
C PHE A 37 -3.16 4.16 -4.71
N ASP A 38 -1.95 4.04 -4.17
CA ASP A 38 -1.59 2.97 -3.24
C ASP A 38 -2.06 3.29 -1.81
N PHE A 39 -2.09 2.30 -0.93
CA PHE A 39 -2.56 2.44 0.44
C PHE A 39 -1.41 2.63 1.45
N ASP A 40 -0.64 1.58 1.67
CA ASP A 40 0.41 1.52 2.69
C ASP A 40 1.52 2.51 2.38
N ASP A 41 1.84 3.35 3.35
CA ASP A 41 2.89 4.35 3.29
C ASP A 41 2.74 5.30 2.09
N THR A 42 1.49 5.48 1.63
CA THR A 42 1.07 6.42 0.57
C THR A 42 -0.12 7.24 1.03
N LEU A 43 -1.26 6.59 1.30
CA LEU A 43 -2.41 7.24 1.93
C LEU A 43 -2.30 7.13 3.45
N ALA A 44 -2.00 5.93 3.94
CA ALA A 44 -1.97 5.61 5.36
C ALA A 44 -0.54 5.57 5.89
N ASN A 45 -0.31 6.19 7.05
CA ASN A 45 0.94 6.05 7.80
C ASN A 45 0.95 4.69 8.52
N SER A 46 1.07 3.63 7.73
CA SER A 46 0.89 2.24 8.17
C SER A 46 2.14 1.66 8.84
N PHE A 47 3.31 2.18 8.50
CA PHE A 47 4.60 1.64 8.90
C PHE A 47 4.75 1.41 10.42
N PRO A 48 4.43 2.38 11.30
CA PRO A 48 4.55 2.16 12.74
C PRO A 48 3.64 1.05 13.26
N THR A 49 2.43 0.93 12.68
CA THR A 49 1.47 -0.13 13.03
C THR A 49 1.99 -1.49 12.61
N ARG A 50 2.58 -1.61 11.41
CA ARG A 50 3.19 -2.86 10.92
C ARG A 50 4.36 -3.30 11.80
N VAL A 51 5.23 -2.37 12.19
CA VAL A 51 6.35 -2.64 13.11
C VAL A 51 5.84 -3.12 14.47
N ALA A 52 4.88 -2.41 15.08
CA ALA A 52 4.34 -2.79 16.39
C ALA A 52 3.65 -4.17 16.36
N ALA A 53 2.89 -4.46 15.30
CA ALA A 53 2.23 -5.74 15.13
C ALA A 53 3.22 -6.90 15.00
N LEU A 54 4.33 -6.71 14.26
CA LEU A 54 5.39 -7.72 14.15
C LEU A 54 6.09 -7.96 15.49
N GLN A 55 6.48 -6.89 16.19
CA GLN A 55 7.11 -7.00 17.51
C GLN A 55 6.22 -7.77 18.49
N ARG A 56 4.92 -7.45 18.52
CA ARG A 56 3.97 -8.13 19.40
C ARG A 56 3.77 -9.59 19.00
N CYS A 57 3.64 -9.88 17.71
CA CYS A 57 3.52 -11.24 17.19
C CYS A 57 4.69 -12.12 17.64
N LEU A 58 5.93 -11.69 17.43
CA LEU A 58 7.10 -12.51 17.80
C LEU A 58 7.29 -12.63 19.32
N SER A 59 6.97 -11.57 20.07
CA SER A 59 6.99 -11.62 21.54
C SER A 59 5.97 -12.62 22.08
N ASP A 60 4.75 -12.63 21.55
CA ASP A 60 3.65 -13.45 22.09
C ASP A 60 3.71 -14.90 21.61
N GLN A 61 4.16 -15.14 20.37
CA GLN A 61 4.15 -16.48 19.77
C GLN A 61 5.46 -17.25 19.95
N LEU A 62 6.60 -16.56 20.01
CA LEU A 62 7.93 -17.19 20.05
C LEU A 62 8.75 -16.80 21.28
N GLU A 63 8.19 -16.02 22.20
CA GLU A 63 8.92 -15.42 23.34
C GLU A 63 10.19 -14.65 22.87
N ARG A 64 10.14 -14.11 21.64
CA ARG A 64 11.27 -13.45 20.98
C ARG A 64 10.96 -11.98 20.75
N PRO A 65 11.17 -11.11 21.75
CA PRO A 65 11.09 -9.67 21.55
C PRO A 65 12.22 -9.22 20.60
N ILE A 66 11.87 -8.43 19.58
CA ILE A 66 12.83 -7.87 18.63
C ILE A 66 12.90 -6.35 18.76
N SER A 67 14.08 -5.79 18.45
CA SER A 67 14.29 -4.34 18.45
C SER A 67 13.50 -3.65 17.33
N SER A 68 13.23 -2.34 17.49
CA SER A 68 12.57 -1.56 16.42
C SER A 68 13.38 -1.52 15.13
N VAL A 69 14.72 -1.61 15.22
CA VAL A 69 15.62 -1.66 14.05
C VAL A 69 15.45 -2.98 13.30
N GLU A 70 15.41 -4.09 14.02
CA GLU A 70 15.19 -5.41 13.43
C GLU A 70 13.80 -5.52 12.80
N ALA A 71 12.75 -5.10 13.52
CA ALA A 71 11.39 -5.08 13.00
C ALA A 71 11.28 -4.20 11.74
N THR A 72 11.90 -3.03 11.74
CA THR A 72 11.96 -2.11 10.59
C THR A 72 12.63 -2.76 9.38
N ARG A 73 13.76 -3.45 9.59
CA ARG A 73 14.45 -4.16 8.50
C ARG A 73 13.59 -5.27 7.91
N THR A 74 12.89 -6.02 8.76
CA THR A 74 11.99 -7.07 8.33
C THR A 74 10.77 -6.52 7.59
N ILE A 75 10.09 -5.51 8.11
CA ILE A 75 8.93 -4.92 7.42
C ILE A 75 9.31 -4.34 6.05
N ASN A 76 10.56 -3.91 5.87
CA ASN A 76 11.09 -3.42 4.60
C ASN A 76 11.74 -4.50 3.72
N SER A 77 11.89 -5.73 4.21
CA SER A 77 12.60 -6.78 3.47
C SER A 77 11.76 -7.39 2.36
N ALA A 78 10.43 -7.23 2.41
CA ALA A 78 9.48 -7.77 1.44
C ALA A 78 8.15 -7.03 1.40
N PRO A 79 7.34 -7.17 0.34
CA PRO A 79 6.03 -6.54 0.23
C PRO A 79 4.95 -7.19 1.10
N TYR A 80 5.04 -8.50 1.36
CA TYR A 80 4.04 -9.28 2.09
C TYR A 80 4.61 -9.87 3.38
N ILE A 81 3.76 -10.03 4.40
CA ILE A 81 4.19 -10.44 5.74
C ILE A 81 4.76 -11.88 5.78
N ASP A 82 4.25 -12.78 4.95
CA ASP A 82 4.79 -14.13 4.76
C ASP A 82 6.23 -14.08 4.24
N ASP A 83 6.50 -13.31 3.18
CA ASP A 83 7.85 -13.12 2.65
C ASP A 83 8.78 -12.42 3.65
N GLN A 84 8.25 -11.46 4.42
CA GLN A 84 9.01 -10.77 5.47
C GLN A 84 9.40 -11.72 6.61
N LEU A 85 8.48 -12.60 7.03
CA LEU A 85 8.76 -13.62 8.04
C LEU A 85 9.71 -14.70 7.50
N LEU A 86 9.56 -15.12 6.25
CA LEU A 86 10.48 -16.02 5.55
C LEU A 86 11.90 -15.44 5.50
N TRP A 87 12.04 -14.14 5.20
CA TRP A 87 13.33 -13.45 5.23
C TRP A 87 13.96 -13.45 6.62
N MET A 88 13.17 -13.28 7.69
CA MET A 88 13.68 -13.24 9.06
C MET A 88 14.01 -14.63 9.63
N LEU A 89 13.14 -15.61 9.39
CA LEU A 89 13.13 -16.90 10.08
C LEU A 89 13.64 -18.05 9.21
N GLY A 90 13.79 -17.84 7.90
CA GLY A 90 13.96 -18.93 6.95
C GLY A 90 12.65 -19.70 6.77
N ASP A 91 12.72 -20.93 6.26
CA ASP A 91 11.57 -21.79 5.98
C ASP A 91 10.96 -22.41 7.26
N ASP A 92 10.68 -21.55 8.25
CA ASP A 92 10.15 -21.95 9.55
C ASP A 92 8.67 -22.39 9.39
N PRO A 93 8.31 -23.61 9.83
CA PRO A 93 6.95 -24.12 9.68
C PRO A 93 5.90 -23.33 10.48
N ALA A 94 6.30 -22.44 11.40
CA ALA A 94 5.41 -21.56 12.14
C ALA A 94 4.95 -20.32 11.34
N ILE A 95 5.54 -20.01 10.17
CA ILE A 95 5.19 -18.81 9.39
C ILE A 95 3.68 -18.68 9.15
N PRO A 96 2.92 -19.71 8.74
CA PRO A 96 1.48 -19.57 8.53
C PRO A 96 0.71 -19.11 9.79
N SER A 97 1.05 -19.62 10.98
CA SER A 97 0.41 -19.20 12.23
C SER A 97 0.88 -17.81 12.67
N LEU A 98 2.16 -17.47 12.45
CA LEU A 98 2.70 -16.14 12.72
C LEU A 98 2.07 -15.06 11.83
N VAL A 99 1.77 -15.36 10.57
CA VAL A 99 1.02 -14.45 9.68
C VAL A 99 -0.38 -14.18 10.25
N GLN A 100 -1.05 -15.20 10.80
CA GLN A 100 -2.35 -15.03 11.42
C GLN A 100 -2.27 -14.20 12.71
N ALA A 101 -1.28 -14.48 13.57
CA ALA A 101 -1.04 -13.72 14.80
C ALA A 101 -0.66 -12.26 14.51
N TYR A 102 0.17 -12.02 13.49
CA TYR A 102 0.49 -10.69 13.01
C TYR A 102 -0.76 -9.92 12.60
N ARG A 103 -1.65 -10.54 11.79
CA ARG A 103 -2.92 -9.90 11.37
C ARG A 103 -3.81 -9.58 12.57
N HIS A 104 -3.87 -10.48 13.55
CA HIS A 104 -4.61 -10.24 14.79
C HIS A 104 -4.11 -8.99 15.53
N HIS A 105 -2.79 -8.82 15.69
CA HIS A 105 -2.23 -7.62 16.31
C HIS A 105 -2.38 -6.38 15.43
N TYR A 106 -2.19 -6.52 14.11
CA TYR A 106 -2.28 -5.42 13.16
C TYR A 106 -3.70 -4.83 13.10
N TYR A 107 -4.73 -5.66 13.17
CA TYR A 107 -6.13 -5.21 13.09
C TYR A 107 -6.82 -5.15 14.46
N HIS A 108 -6.08 -5.25 15.58
CA HIS A 108 -6.65 -5.31 16.91
C HIS A 108 -7.53 -4.08 17.21
N PRO A 109 -8.77 -4.21 17.75
CA PRO A 109 -9.66 -3.07 17.96
C PRO A 109 -9.08 -1.97 18.87
N GLU A 110 -8.31 -2.37 19.87
CA GLU A 110 -7.71 -1.45 20.87
C GLU A 110 -6.38 -0.83 20.42
N ARG A 111 -5.88 -1.15 19.21
CA ARG A 111 -4.68 -0.50 18.70
C ARG A 111 -4.93 1.00 18.46
N ALA A 112 -3.87 1.79 18.45
CA ALA A 112 -3.93 3.17 17.99
C ALA A 112 -4.53 3.22 16.56
N PRO A 113 -5.54 4.06 16.29
CA PRO A 113 -6.16 4.17 14.97
C PRO A 113 -5.11 4.39 13.87
N LEU A 114 -5.35 3.79 12.70
CA LEU A 114 -4.53 4.09 11.54
C LEU A 114 -4.87 5.51 11.07
N GLU A 115 -3.86 6.32 10.81
CA GLU A 115 -4.04 7.69 10.34
C GLU A 115 -3.57 7.83 8.89
N ALA A 116 -4.28 8.65 8.12
CA ALA A 116 -3.81 9.09 6.83
C ALA A 116 -2.65 10.09 7.00
N PHE A 117 -1.76 10.19 6.02
CA PHE A 117 -0.76 11.26 6.03
C PHE A 117 -1.42 12.64 5.98
N GLU A 118 -0.73 13.63 6.55
CA GLU A 118 -1.16 15.03 6.50
C GLU A 118 -1.39 15.47 5.04
N GLY A 119 -2.48 16.20 4.80
CA GLY A 119 -2.85 16.71 3.47
C GLY A 119 -3.53 15.70 2.54
N ILE A 120 -3.62 14.41 2.88
CA ILE A 120 -4.30 13.41 2.04
C ILE A 120 -5.78 13.76 1.83
N ARG A 121 -6.52 14.12 2.88
CA ARG A 121 -7.93 14.51 2.75
C ARG A 121 -8.12 15.72 1.84
N ASP A 122 -7.30 16.75 2.04
CA ASP A 122 -7.36 17.97 1.21
C ASP A 122 -7.06 17.66 -0.26
N ALA A 123 -6.12 16.76 -0.50
CA ALA A 123 -5.76 16.32 -1.83
C ALA A 123 -6.88 15.52 -2.51
N LEU A 124 -7.49 14.55 -1.81
CA LEU A 124 -8.64 13.79 -2.33
C LEU A 124 -9.82 14.72 -2.63
N SER A 125 -10.13 15.66 -1.73
CA SER A 125 -11.16 16.68 -1.94
C SER A 125 -10.85 17.60 -3.11
N ALA A 126 -9.58 17.98 -3.32
CA ALA A 126 -9.19 18.81 -4.46
C ALA A 126 -9.36 18.07 -5.81
N LEU A 127 -9.04 16.77 -5.86
CA LEU A 127 -9.24 15.94 -7.05
C LEU A 127 -10.72 15.72 -7.36
N GLU A 128 -11.53 15.47 -6.33
CA GLU A 128 -12.98 15.34 -6.45
C GLU A 128 -13.61 16.63 -7.03
N ARG A 129 -13.22 17.81 -6.52
CA ARG A 129 -13.69 19.11 -7.06
C ARG A 129 -13.29 19.32 -8.53
N GLN A 130 -12.23 18.68 -8.99
CA GLN A 130 -11.79 18.67 -10.39
C GLN A 130 -12.47 17.58 -11.22
N ARG A 131 -13.39 16.80 -10.63
CA ARG A 131 -14.07 15.65 -11.26
C ARG A 131 -13.10 14.58 -11.77
N VAL A 132 -12.00 14.39 -11.04
CA VAL A 132 -11.04 13.31 -11.29
C VAL A 132 -11.52 12.07 -10.52
N SER A 133 -11.77 10.97 -11.23
CA SER A 133 -12.20 9.71 -10.59
C SER A 133 -11.04 9.06 -9.85
N LEU A 134 -11.29 8.53 -8.65
CA LEU A 134 -10.23 7.95 -7.82
C LEU A 134 -10.42 6.45 -7.65
N ALA A 135 -9.32 5.71 -7.70
CA ALA A 135 -9.29 4.32 -7.30
C ALA A 135 -8.14 4.02 -6.33
N LEU A 136 -8.31 2.98 -5.52
CA LEU A 136 -7.25 2.42 -4.69
C LEU A 136 -6.77 1.11 -5.31
N VAL A 137 -5.46 0.92 -5.42
CA VAL A 137 -4.84 -0.35 -5.79
C VAL A 137 -3.80 -0.69 -4.74
N THR A 138 -3.99 -1.78 -3.99
CA THR A 138 -3.16 -2.14 -2.83
C THR A 138 -2.73 -3.60 -2.82
N SER A 139 -1.66 -3.90 -2.09
CA SER A 139 -1.22 -5.26 -1.76
C SER A 139 -1.99 -5.89 -0.58
N ARG A 140 -2.97 -5.18 -0.02
CA ARG A 140 -3.85 -5.69 1.05
C ARG A 140 -5.09 -6.37 0.51
N TYR A 141 -5.66 -7.27 1.31
CA TYR A 141 -6.97 -7.82 1.01
C TYR A 141 -8.04 -6.72 0.95
N ARG A 142 -8.88 -6.72 -0.08
CA ARG A 142 -9.95 -5.74 -0.28
C ARG A 142 -11.08 -5.96 0.71
N THR A 143 -11.54 -7.19 0.85
CA THR A 143 -12.79 -7.53 1.56
C THR A 143 -12.59 -8.31 2.85
N GLY A 144 -11.39 -8.82 3.09
CA GLY A 144 -11.05 -9.54 4.32
C GLY A 144 -9.97 -10.59 4.08
N ALA A 145 -9.33 -11.04 5.15
CA ALA A 145 -8.35 -12.10 5.12
C ALA A 145 -8.75 -13.21 6.10
N ALA A 146 -8.53 -14.48 5.72
CA ALA A 146 -8.84 -15.64 6.55
C ALA A 146 -10.28 -15.64 7.12
N GLY A 147 -11.26 -15.20 6.31
CA GLY A 147 -12.67 -15.13 6.70
C GLY A 147 -13.04 -13.98 7.64
N ASN A 148 -12.09 -13.10 7.99
CA ASN A 148 -12.36 -11.92 8.82
C ASN A 148 -12.46 -10.64 7.96
N PRO A 149 -13.65 -10.03 7.84
CA PRO A 149 -13.84 -8.81 7.05
C PRO A 149 -13.17 -7.57 7.66
N GLN A 150 -12.87 -7.58 8.96
CA GLN A 150 -12.13 -6.48 9.60
C GLN A 150 -10.67 -6.43 9.16
N TRP A 151 -10.14 -7.54 8.60
CA TRP A 151 -8.78 -7.63 8.10
C TRP A 151 -8.71 -7.19 6.63
N SER A 152 -9.23 -6.01 6.34
CA SER A 152 -9.40 -5.50 4.98
C SER A 152 -9.05 -4.03 4.85
N VAL A 153 -8.64 -3.62 3.65
CA VAL A 153 -8.37 -2.21 3.35
C VAL A 153 -9.64 -1.37 3.35
N VAL A 154 -10.80 -1.95 2.96
CA VAL A 154 -12.09 -1.26 2.99
C VAL A 154 -12.45 -0.87 4.41
N HIS A 155 -12.28 -1.78 5.38
CA HIS A 155 -12.53 -1.49 6.78
C HIS A 155 -11.64 -0.37 7.32
N GLU A 156 -10.35 -0.35 6.95
CA GLU A 156 -9.43 0.72 7.35
C GLU A 156 -9.78 2.07 6.70
N LEU A 157 -10.17 2.07 5.42
CA LEU A 157 -10.65 3.29 4.76
C LEU A 157 -11.91 3.84 5.44
N GLU A 158 -12.82 2.97 5.88
CA GLU A 158 -14.05 3.37 6.59
C GLU A 158 -13.70 4.01 7.95
N ARG A 159 -12.81 3.37 8.72
CA ARG A 159 -12.34 3.90 10.00
C ARG A 159 -11.60 5.22 9.86
N MET A 160 -10.84 5.38 8.78
CA MET A 160 -10.20 6.63 8.42
C MET A 160 -11.16 7.62 7.75
N GLY A 161 -12.43 7.27 7.51
CA GLY A 161 -13.38 8.11 6.80
C GLY A 161 -12.86 8.59 5.44
N LEU A 162 -12.21 7.68 4.68
CA LEU A 162 -11.67 7.93 3.35
C LEU A 162 -12.42 7.17 2.23
N SER A 163 -13.28 6.20 2.58
CA SER A 163 -13.89 5.28 1.62
C SER A 163 -14.68 5.98 0.50
N GLU A 164 -15.39 7.06 0.84
CA GLU A 164 -16.32 7.73 -0.08
C GLU A 164 -15.64 8.37 -1.30
N TRP A 165 -14.34 8.66 -1.22
CA TRP A 165 -13.61 9.23 -2.35
C TRP A 165 -13.29 8.22 -3.46
N PHE A 166 -13.28 6.91 -3.16
CA PHE A 166 -12.81 5.89 -4.10
C PHE A 166 -13.97 5.24 -4.85
N ALA A 167 -14.05 5.48 -6.16
CA ALA A 167 -15.02 4.85 -7.05
C ALA A 167 -14.70 3.38 -7.33
N ALA A 168 -13.43 2.98 -7.17
CA ALA A 168 -13.01 1.58 -7.25
C ALA A 168 -11.91 1.29 -6.23
N ILE A 169 -11.94 0.08 -5.68
CA ILE A 169 -10.89 -0.44 -4.80
C ILE A 169 -10.50 -1.80 -5.35
N VAL A 170 -9.20 -2.01 -5.55
CA VAL A 170 -8.59 -3.27 -5.99
C VAL A 170 -7.59 -3.69 -4.92
N GLY A 171 -7.85 -4.83 -4.30
CA GLY A 171 -6.97 -5.47 -3.32
C GLY A 171 -6.22 -6.66 -3.90
N PHE A 172 -5.54 -7.36 -3.00
CA PHE A 172 -4.69 -8.50 -3.30
C PHE A 172 -5.44 -9.64 -4.00
N GLU A 173 -6.66 -9.95 -3.55
CA GLU A 173 -7.46 -11.07 -4.04
C GLU A 173 -8.17 -10.82 -5.38
N ASP A 174 -8.13 -9.60 -5.90
CA ASP A 174 -8.88 -9.22 -7.11
C ASP A 174 -8.13 -9.53 -8.41
N THR A 175 -6.83 -9.85 -8.35
CA THR A 175 -6.01 -10.19 -9.52
C THR A 175 -5.11 -11.40 -9.26
N ALA A 176 -4.77 -12.14 -10.32
CA ALA A 176 -3.85 -13.27 -10.22
C ALA A 176 -2.40 -12.80 -10.15
N GLY A 177 -2.04 -11.80 -10.96
CA GLY A 177 -0.77 -11.10 -10.84
C GLY A 177 -0.85 -9.99 -9.81
N HIS A 178 0.05 -10.02 -8.82
CA HIS A 178 0.15 -8.96 -7.79
C HIS A 178 1.24 -7.95 -8.14
N LYS A 179 1.26 -6.79 -7.47
CA LYS A 179 2.34 -5.79 -7.63
C LYS A 179 3.71 -6.47 -7.50
N PRO A 180 4.68 -6.22 -8.42
CA PRO A 180 4.72 -5.13 -9.42
C PRO A 180 4.05 -5.44 -10.77
N SER A 181 3.26 -6.51 -10.89
CA SER A 181 2.44 -6.76 -12.07
C SER A 181 1.57 -5.53 -12.41
N PRO A 182 1.39 -5.20 -13.70
CA PRO A 182 0.48 -4.14 -14.12
C PRO A 182 -1.00 -4.51 -13.96
N GLU A 183 -1.32 -5.80 -13.82
CA GLU A 183 -2.69 -6.34 -13.79
C GLU A 183 -3.65 -5.60 -12.83
N PRO A 184 -3.33 -5.37 -11.54
CA PRO A 184 -4.23 -4.68 -10.62
C PRO A 184 -4.44 -3.20 -10.99
N PHE A 185 -3.46 -2.54 -11.60
CA PHE A 185 -3.64 -1.18 -12.11
C PHE A 185 -4.53 -1.14 -13.34
N LEU A 186 -4.40 -2.12 -14.24
CA LEU A 186 -5.26 -2.26 -15.41
C LEU A 186 -6.71 -2.57 -15.01
N LEU A 187 -6.92 -3.41 -14.00
CA LEU A 187 -8.24 -3.64 -13.40
C LEU A 187 -8.80 -2.35 -12.80
N GLY A 188 -8.00 -1.58 -12.06
CA GLY A 188 -8.42 -0.26 -11.55
C GLY A 188 -8.87 0.69 -12.67
N CYS A 189 -8.10 0.76 -13.76
CA CYS A 189 -8.46 1.55 -14.95
C CYS A 189 -9.80 1.08 -15.57
N GLN A 190 -9.98 -0.23 -15.67
CA GLN A 190 -11.20 -0.84 -16.20
C GLN A 190 -12.42 -0.50 -15.34
N LEU A 191 -12.32 -0.65 -14.01
CA LEU A 191 -13.41 -0.34 -13.07
C LEU A 191 -13.80 1.13 -13.10
N LEU A 192 -12.83 2.01 -13.34
CA LEU A 192 -13.06 3.45 -13.51
C LEU A 192 -13.61 3.82 -14.90
N GLY A 193 -13.53 2.92 -15.88
CA GLY A 193 -13.87 3.22 -17.27
C GLY A 193 -12.91 4.22 -17.94
N VAL A 194 -11.67 4.35 -17.42
CA VAL A 194 -10.67 5.31 -17.91
C VAL A 194 -9.50 4.58 -18.57
N PRO A 195 -9.07 4.94 -19.79
CA PRO A 195 -7.94 4.30 -20.43
C PRO A 195 -6.64 4.58 -19.65
N PRO A 196 -5.71 3.61 -19.53
CA PRO A 196 -4.47 3.79 -18.75
C PRO A 196 -3.66 5.04 -19.10
N ALA A 197 -3.68 5.48 -20.37
CA ALA A 197 -3.01 6.70 -20.83
C ALA A 197 -3.57 8.01 -20.22
N ARG A 198 -4.71 7.96 -19.53
CA ARG A 198 -5.37 9.09 -18.85
C ARG A 198 -5.44 8.91 -17.34
N VAL A 199 -4.69 7.95 -16.79
CA VAL A 199 -4.62 7.65 -15.36
C VAL A 199 -3.24 7.99 -14.83
N LEU A 200 -3.18 8.64 -13.68
CA LEU A 200 -1.95 8.80 -12.90
C LEU A 200 -1.94 7.77 -11.75
N ALA A 201 -0.83 7.05 -11.55
CA ALA A 201 -0.64 6.22 -10.37
C ALA A 201 0.21 6.96 -9.33
N VAL A 202 -0.23 6.97 -8.08
CA VAL A 202 0.46 7.59 -6.94
C VAL A 202 0.73 6.50 -5.91
N GLY A 203 1.98 6.32 -5.55
CA GLY A 203 2.38 5.33 -4.57
C GLY A 203 3.85 5.47 -4.20
N THR A 204 4.20 4.97 -3.03
CA THR A 204 5.59 4.88 -2.63
C THR A 204 6.26 3.77 -3.45
N PRO A 205 7.42 4.05 -4.08
CA PRO A 205 8.17 3.02 -4.79
C PRO A 205 8.48 1.86 -3.81
N PRO A 206 8.60 0.60 -4.29
CA PRO A 206 9.19 -0.44 -3.47
C PRO A 206 10.47 0.13 -2.86
N SER A 207 10.64 0.00 -1.54
CA SER A 207 11.78 0.58 -0.86
C SER A 207 13.06 0.21 -1.61
N THR A 208 14.00 1.12 -1.78
CA THR A 208 15.28 0.83 -2.47
C THR A 208 16.07 -0.30 -1.80
N LEU A 209 15.68 -0.70 -0.58
CA LEU A 209 16.12 -1.93 0.09
C LEU A 209 15.66 -3.21 -0.63
N TRP A 210 14.44 -3.21 -1.18
CA TRP A 210 13.87 -4.35 -1.90
C TRP A 210 14.60 -4.64 -3.22
N GLU A 211 14.97 -3.60 -3.98
CA GLU A 211 15.65 -3.81 -5.26
C GLU A 211 17.15 -4.11 -5.10
N HIS A 212 17.81 -3.64 -4.04
CA HIS A 212 19.29 -3.66 -3.96
C HIS A 212 19.90 -4.27 -2.70
N GLY A 213 19.12 -4.78 -1.73
CA GLY A 213 19.65 -5.55 -0.60
C GLY A 213 20.76 -4.89 0.23
N LYS A 214 21.00 -3.58 0.06
CA LYS A 214 22.06 -2.84 0.74
C LYS A 214 21.70 -1.36 0.85
N ARG A 215 21.48 -0.91 2.08
CA ARG A 215 22.21 0.26 2.60
C ARG A 215 22.61 -0.03 4.03
N GLU A 216 23.90 0.07 4.28
CA GLU A 216 24.43 0.25 5.63
C GLU A 216 23.81 1.51 6.24
N LEU A 217 23.70 1.44 7.58
CA LEU A 217 23.06 2.36 8.52
C LEU A 217 23.22 3.85 8.20
#